data_AF-A0A925KGE9-F1
#
_entry.id   AF-A0A925KGE9-F1
#
_cell.length_a   1.000
_cell.length_b   1.000
_cell.length_c   1.000
_cell.angle_alpha   90.00
_cell.angle_beta   90.00
_cell.angle_gamma   90.00
#
_symmetry.space_group_name_H-M   'P 1'
#
loop_
_entity.id
_entity.type
_entity.pdbx_description
1 polymer ?
#
loop_
_entity_poly.entity_id
_entity_poly.type
_entity_poly.pdbx_seq_one_letter_code
_entity_poly.pdbx_strand_id
1 'polypeptide(L)'
;MLIHRSNDHQPSEITPRDLYQRRRDWLKLVAAGSIAGLSGTLAACTPKADEPDTTLGLRKLTGVNKSALSTAEPVNTYKHVTTYNNYYEFGIDKSDPAAYAKQLRVQPWTVIVEGEVAKPRSFGIEDLLQLPVEERVYRLRCVEAWSMVIPWIG
;
A
#
# COMPACT_ATOMS: atom_id res chain seq x y z
N MET A 1 10.21 -32.19 22.52
CA MET A 1 9.31 -31.60 21.50
C MET A 1 9.54 -32.33 20.19
N LEU A 2 8.71 -33.33 19.87
CA LEU A 2 8.81 -34.12 18.64
C LEU A 2 8.05 -33.36 17.55
N ILE A 3 8.77 -32.82 16.57
CA ILE A 3 8.16 -32.19 15.40
C ILE A 3 7.56 -33.31 14.54
N HIS A 4 6.24 -33.44 14.57
CA HIS A 4 5.51 -34.31 13.66
C HIS A 4 5.58 -33.69 12.26
N ARG A 5 6.21 -34.36 11.29
CA ARG A 5 6.08 -33.98 9.88
C ARG A 5 4.69 -34.43 9.42
N SER A 6 3.83 -33.47 9.09
CA SER A 6 2.54 -33.76 8.46
C SER A 6 2.77 -34.57 7.19
N ASN A 7 2.05 -35.68 7.04
CA ASN A 7 2.12 -36.58 5.91
C ASN A 7 2.10 -35.81 4.57
N ASP A 8 3.05 -36.19 3.70
CA ASP A 8 3.07 -35.82 2.29
C ASP A 8 1.71 -36.09 1.65
N HIS A 9 1.24 -35.13 0.86
CA HIS A 9 0.00 -35.26 0.07
C HIS A 9 0.00 -36.57 -0.72
N GLN A 10 -1.13 -37.28 -0.73
CA GLN A 10 -1.22 -38.47 -1.54
C GLN A 10 -1.10 -38.09 -3.03
N PRO A 11 -0.48 -38.93 -3.88
CA PRO A 11 -0.36 -38.63 -5.31
C PRO A 11 -1.70 -38.35 -6.01
N SER A 12 -2.81 -38.88 -5.48
CA SER A 12 -4.18 -38.61 -5.94
C SER A 12 -4.71 -37.21 -5.59
N GLU A 13 -4.13 -36.55 -4.59
CA GLU A 13 -4.45 -35.16 -4.20
C GLU A 13 -3.65 -34.14 -5.04
N ILE A 14 -2.57 -34.61 -5.67
CA ILE A 14 -1.77 -33.81 -6.60
C ILE A 14 -2.46 -33.82 -7.95
N THR A 15 -2.75 -32.64 -8.49
CA THR A 15 -3.31 -32.52 -9.84
C THR A 15 -2.39 -33.20 -10.86
N PRO A 16 -2.90 -34.15 -11.67
CA PRO A 16 -2.12 -34.78 -12.72
C PRO A 16 -1.47 -33.73 -13.63
N ARG A 17 -0.20 -33.96 -13.96
CA ARG A 17 0.64 -33.00 -14.70
C ARG A 17 0.02 -32.60 -16.04
N ASP A 18 -0.58 -33.56 -16.74
CA ASP A 18 -1.24 -33.36 -18.02
C ASP A 18 -2.46 -32.42 -17.89
N LEU A 19 -3.23 -32.56 -16.82
CA LEU A 19 -4.37 -31.67 -16.54
C LEU A 19 -3.91 -30.24 -16.23
N TYR A 20 -2.85 -30.09 -15.43
CA TYR A 20 -2.22 -28.79 -15.14
C TYR A 20 -1.69 -28.12 -16.42
N GLN A 21 -1.00 -28.87 -17.28
CA GLN A 21 -0.45 -28.36 -18.54
C GLN A 21 -1.57 -27.91 -19.49
N ARG A 22 -2.62 -28.72 -19.67
CA ARG A 22 -3.79 -28.36 -20.49
C ARG A 22 -4.46 -27.08 -20.03
N ARG A 23 -4.63 -26.89 -18.71
CA ARG A 23 -5.19 -25.65 -18.16
C ARG A 23 -4.30 -24.44 -18.46
N ARG A 24 -2.97 -24.60 -18.36
CA ARG A 24 -2.02 -23.52 -18.64
C ARG A 24 -1.99 -23.15 -20.12
N ASP A 25 -2.13 -24.12 -21.01
CA ASP A 25 -2.19 -23.86 -22.45
C ASP A 25 -3.53 -23.22 -22.87
N TRP A 26 -4.64 -23.61 -22.23
CA TRP A 26 -5.93 -22.93 -22.40
C TRP A 26 -5.87 -21.45 -21.96
N LEU A 27 -5.26 -21.16 -20.79
CA LEU A 27 -5.10 -19.79 -20.31
C LEU A 27 -4.23 -18.94 -21.25
N LYS A 28 -3.16 -19.50 -21.82
CA LYS A 28 -2.33 -18.81 -22.82
C LYS A 28 -3.12 -18.50 -24.09
N LEU A 29 -3.96 -19.44 -24.55
CA LEU A 29 -4.81 -19.24 -25.73
C LEU A 29 -5.85 -18.13 -25.50
N VAL A 30 -6.49 -18.10 -24.33
CA VAL A 30 -7.42 -17.02 -23.96
C VAL A 30 -6.71 -15.67 -23.89
N ALA A 31 -5.53 -15.62 -23.24
CA ALA A 31 -4.73 -14.40 -23.15
C ALA A 31 -4.27 -13.90 -24.54
N ALA A 32 -3.87 -14.81 -25.43
CA ALA A 32 -3.50 -14.47 -26.81
C ALA A 32 -4.71 -14.02 -27.64
N GLY A 33 -5.88 -14.64 -27.44
CA GLY A 33 -7.14 -14.26 -28.09
C GLY A 33 -7.64 -12.87 -27.68
N SER A 34 -7.40 -12.46 -26.43
CA SER A 34 -7.70 -11.10 -25.97
C SER A 34 -6.78 -10.01 -26.55
N ILE A 35 -5.59 -10.37 -27.05
CA ILE A 35 -4.65 -9.40 -27.63
C ILE A 35 -4.99 -9.08 -29.09
N ALA A 36 -5.58 -10.02 -29.84
CA ALA A 36 -5.98 -9.78 -31.23
C ALA A 36 -7.17 -8.81 -31.40
N GLY A 37 -7.94 -8.56 -30.33
CA GLY A 37 -9.08 -7.63 -30.34
C GLY A 37 -8.77 -6.20 -29.87
N LEU A 38 -7.53 -5.90 -29.43
CA LEU A 38 -7.19 -4.63 -28.77
C LEU A 38 -5.99 -3.89 -29.36
N SER A 39 -5.64 -4.14 -30.63
CA SER A 39 -4.53 -3.46 -31.33
C SER A 39 -4.80 -1.98 -31.70
N GLY A 40 -5.64 -1.27 -30.95
CA GLY A 40 -6.11 0.07 -31.30
C GLY A 40 -6.08 1.15 -30.22
N THR A 41 -5.87 0.85 -28.92
CA THR A 41 -6.11 1.85 -27.86
C THR A 41 -5.15 1.80 -26.66
N LEU A 42 -3.87 1.47 -26.86
CA LEU A 42 -2.87 1.49 -25.78
C LEU A 42 -2.12 2.83 -25.61
N ALA A 43 -2.59 3.93 -26.21
CA ALA A 43 -1.95 5.24 -26.10
C ALA A 43 -2.57 6.20 -25.04
N ALA A 44 -3.53 5.74 -24.24
CA ALA A 44 -4.32 6.64 -23.35
C ALA A 44 -4.02 6.53 -21.84
N CYS A 45 -3.07 5.69 -21.41
CA CYS A 45 -2.77 5.51 -19.99
C CYS A 45 -1.41 6.11 -19.62
N THR A 46 -1.25 7.43 -19.77
CA THR A 46 -0.27 8.17 -18.98
C THR A 46 -0.96 8.61 -17.69
N PRO A 47 -0.63 8.04 -16.51
CA PRO A 47 -1.16 8.54 -15.26
C PRO A 47 -0.61 9.95 -15.06
N LYS A 48 -1.47 10.96 -15.24
CA LYS A 48 -1.18 12.33 -14.84
C LYS A 48 -1.10 12.31 -13.31
N ALA A 49 0.04 12.71 -12.76
CA ALA A 49 0.17 12.89 -11.33
C ALA A 49 -0.80 14.00 -10.90
N ASP A 50 -1.87 13.63 -10.19
CA ASP A 50 -2.72 14.59 -9.52
C ASP A 50 -1.88 15.32 -8.47
N GLU A 51 -1.82 16.65 -8.58
CA GLU A 51 -1.22 17.52 -7.58
C GLU A 51 -1.96 17.34 -6.23
N PRO A 52 -1.23 17.32 -5.10
CA PRO A 52 -1.86 17.13 -3.79
C PRO A 52 -2.82 18.27 -3.49
N ASP A 53 -4.04 17.92 -3.10
CA ASP A 53 -5.05 18.87 -2.63
C ASP A 53 -4.57 19.51 -1.31
N THR A 54 -4.23 20.80 -1.35
CA THR A 54 -3.69 21.56 -0.21
C THR A 54 -4.75 22.06 0.77
N THR A 55 -6.02 21.66 0.60
CA THR A 55 -7.16 22.10 1.43
C THR A 55 -7.06 21.72 2.91
N LEU A 56 -6.17 20.80 3.30
CA LEU A 56 -5.99 20.39 4.70
C LEU A 56 -5.06 21.31 5.52
N GLY A 57 -4.47 22.36 4.92
CA GLY A 57 -3.60 23.30 5.65
C GLY A 57 -2.34 22.67 6.24
N LEU A 58 -1.99 21.45 5.79
CA LEU A 58 -0.84 20.71 6.27
C LEU A 58 0.45 21.39 5.77
N ARG A 59 1.35 21.70 6.70
CA ARG A 59 2.67 22.24 6.38
C ARG A 59 3.43 21.22 5.55
N LYS A 60 3.78 21.59 4.31
CA LYS A 60 4.70 20.80 3.49
C LYS A 60 6.03 20.68 4.23
N LEU A 61 6.50 19.46 4.44
CA LEU A 61 7.81 19.20 5.02
C LEU A 61 8.90 19.68 4.06
N THR A 62 9.90 20.37 4.61
CA THR A 62 11.04 20.92 3.86
C THR A 62 12.28 20.10 4.14
N GLY A 63 13.19 20.00 3.16
CA GLY A 63 14.45 19.25 3.35
C GLY A 63 14.28 17.72 3.31
N VAL A 64 13.24 17.24 2.64
CA VAL A 64 12.98 15.79 2.49
C VAL A 64 13.97 15.19 1.49
N ASN A 65 14.81 14.27 1.95
CA ASN A 65 15.77 13.57 1.10
C ASN A 65 15.19 12.26 0.57
N LYS A 66 15.44 11.93 -0.70
CA LYS A 66 15.02 10.63 -1.25
C LYS A 66 15.90 9.51 -0.72
N SER A 67 15.28 8.47 -0.18
CA SER A 67 15.99 7.30 0.33
C SER A 67 16.37 6.34 -0.78
N ALA A 68 17.59 5.79 -0.72
CA ALA A 68 18.06 4.72 -1.61
C ALA A 68 17.29 3.40 -1.44
N LEU A 69 16.51 3.27 -0.36
CA LEU A 69 15.67 2.09 -0.09
C LEU A 69 14.36 2.10 -0.88
N SER A 70 14.07 3.15 -1.64
CA SER A 70 12.84 3.30 -2.42
C SER A 70 12.75 2.33 -3.60
N THR A 71 11.54 1.86 -3.92
CA THR A 71 11.28 1.18 -5.21
C THR A 71 11.20 2.19 -6.36
N ALA A 72 11.47 1.72 -7.59
CA ALA A 72 11.30 2.47 -8.83
C ALA A 72 9.94 2.24 -9.51
N GLU A 73 9.03 1.50 -8.86
CA GLU A 73 7.69 1.25 -9.38
C GLU A 73 6.85 2.53 -9.51
N PRO A 74 5.90 2.54 -10.47
CA PRO A 74 4.99 3.65 -10.62
C PRO A 74 4.15 3.84 -9.35
N VAL A 75 4.08 5.08 -8.87
CA VAL A 75 3.29 5.45 -7.69
C VAL A 75 1.80 5.49 -8.01
N ASN A 76 0.97 5.16 -7.02
CA ASN A 76 -0.46 5.41 -7.11
C ASN A 76 -0.75 6.92 -7.10
N THR A 77 -1.88 7.33 -7.68
CA THR A 77 -2.32 8.74 -7.63
C THR A 77 -2.62 9.15 -6.20
N TYR A 78 -2.41 10.44 -5.89
CA TYR A 78 -2.69 10.99 -4.57
C TYR A 78 -4.14 10.70 -4.14
N LYS A 79 -5.11 10.86 -5.05
CA LYS A 79 -6.51 10.55 -4.81
C LYS A 79 -6.73 9.09 -4.36
N HIS A 80 -6.11 8.11 -5.02
CA HIS A 80 -6.25 6.71 -4.58
C HIS A 80 -5.72 6.51 -3.16
N VAL A 81 -4.56 7.12 -2.84
CA VAL A 81 -3.91 7.00 -1.54
C VAL A 81 -4.76 7.61 -0.41
N THR A 82 -5.47 8.70 -0.69
CA THR A 82 -6.23 9.46 0.34
C THR A 82 -7.74 9.18 0.36
N THR A 83 -8.26 8.34 -0.54
CA THR A 83 -9.71 8.05 -0.63
C THR A 83 -10.09 6.58 -0.58
N TYR A 84 -9.12 5.66 -0.63
CA TYR A 84 -9.35 4.23 -0.50
C TYR A 84 -8.58 3.70 0.71
N ASN A 85 -9.21 3.78 1.88
CA ASN A 85 -8.53 3.60 3.16
C ASN A 85 -9.28 2.62 4.07
N ASN A 86 -8.54 1.99 4.99
CA ASN A 86 -9.11 1.28 6.13
C ASN A 86 -8.81 2.10 7.39
N TYR A 87 -9.84 2.70 7.97
CA TYR A 87 -9.75 3.40 9.26
C TYR A 87 -11.12 3.24 9.95
N TYR A 88 -11.24 2.21 10.78
CA TYR A 88 -12.54 1.69 11.23
C TYR A 88 -13.26 2.65 12.18
N GLU A 89 -12.52 3.47 12.91
CA GLU A 89 -13.02 4.55 13.75
C GLU A 89 -13.83 5.58 12.96
N PHE A 90 -13.67 5.62 11.63
CA PHE A 90 -14.42 6.50 10.73
C PHE A 90 -15.39 5.74 9.82
N GLY A 91 -15.56 4.42 9.95
CA GLY A 91 -16.48 3.63 9.13
C GLY A 91 -15.83 2.38 8.53
N ILE A 92 -16.66 1.53 7.93
CA ILE A 92 -16.23 0.21 7.41
C ILE A 92 -16.01 0.23 5.89
N ASP A 93 -16.63 1.17 5.18
CA ASP A 93 -16.46 1.30 3.74
C ASP A 93 -15.16 2.06 3.43
N LYS A 94 -14.55 1.71 2.28
CA LYS A 94 -13.23 2.24 1.89
C LYS A 94 -13.19 3.77 1.72
N SER A 95 -14.34 4.38 1.46
CA SER A 95 -14.54 5.82 1.30
C SER A 95 -14.84 6.56 2.60
N ASP A 96 -15.27 5.84 3.65
CA ASP A 96 -15.72 6.46 4.90
C ASP A 96 -14.63 7.30 5.58
N PRO A 97 -13.36 6.84 5.66
CA PRO A 97 -12.31 7.65 6.27
C PRO A 97 -12.13 9.00 5.57
N ALA A 98 -12.19 9.05 4.24
CA ALA A 98 -12.07 10.30 3.50
C ALA A 98 -13.24 11.27 3.73
N ALA A 99 -14.43 10.72 3.98
CA ALA A 99 -15.62 11.52 4.29
C ALA A 99 -15.59 12.07 5.73
N TYR A 100 -15.19 11.25 6.71
CA TYR A 100 -15.44 11.52 8.13
C TYR A 100 -14.19 11.89 8.94
N ALA A 101 -12.96 11.53 8.51
CA ALA A 101 -11.73 11.79 9.28
C ALA A 101 -11.39 13.27 9.48
N LYS A 102 -12.07 14.18 8.75
CA LYS A 102 -11.93 15.64 8.91
C LYS A 102 -12.30 16.13 10.32
N GLN A 103 -13.02 15.32 11.10
CA GLN A 103 -13.39 15.62 12.48
C GLN A 103 -12.27 15.33 13.48
N LEU A 104 -11.24 14.58 13.07
CA LEU A 104 -10.09 14.25 13.92
C LEU A 104 -9.23 15.49 14.17
N ARG A 105 -9.05 15.84 15.44
CA ARG A 105 -8.08 16.86 15.84
C ARG A 105 -6.69 16.24 15.91
N VAL A 106 -5.89 16.51 14.88
CA VAL A 106 -4.50 16.01 14.77
C VAL A 106 -3.47 16.97 15.38
N GLN A 107 -3.90 18.15 15.84
CA GLN A 107 -3.05 19.13 16.52
C GLN A 107 -3.84 19.83 17.65
N PRO A 108 -3.29 19.94 18.87
CA PRO A 108 -2.03 19.33 19.33
C PRO A 108 -2.12 17.80 19.40
N TRP A 109 -0.99 17.11 19.29
CA TRP A 109 -0.92 15.65 19.42
C TRP A 109 0.34 15.24 20.19
N THR A 110 0.23 14.19 21.02
CA THR A 110 1.33 13.69 21.85
C THR A 110 1.52 12.20 21.60
N VAL A 111 2.77 11.82 21.32
CA VAL A 111 3.19 10.42 21.20
C VAL A 111 3.99 10.05 22.45
N ILE A 112 3.59 8.98 23.13
CA ILE A 112 4.23 8.50 24.36
C ILE A 112 5.03 7.24 24.03
N VAL A 113 6.32 7.24 24.37
CA VAL A 113 7.22 6.09 24.27
C VAL A 113 7.48 5.57 25.68
N GLU A 114 6.95 4.39 25.99
CA GLU A 114 6.98 3.75 27.31
C GLU A 114 7.18 2.22 27.18
N GLY A 115 7.12 1.50 28.31
CA GLY A 115 7.37 0.05 28.38
C GLY A 115 8.82 -0.29 28.70
N GLU A 116 9.38 -1.30 28.03
CA GLU A 116 10.76 -1.79 28.27
C GLU A 116 11.80 -0.89 27.60
N VAL A 117 11.90 0.35 28.08
CA VAL A 117 12.84 1.37 27.58
C VAL A 117 13.58 2.02 28.75
N ALA A 118 14.87 2.29 28.56
CA ALA A 118 15.68 2.89 29.62
C ALA A 118 15.27 4.34 29.96
N LYS A 119 14.71 5.08 29.00
CA LYS A 119 14.31 6.48 29.13
C LYS A 119 12.95 6.71 28.46
N PRO A 120 11.84 6.44 29.16
CA PRO A 120 10.51 6.79 28.67
C PRO A 120 10.43 8.28 28.34
N ARG A 121 9.70 8.63 27.28
CA ARG A 121 9.60 10.03 26.82
C ARG A 121 8.30 10.27 26.07
N SER A 122 7.74 11.46 26.25
CA SER A 122 6.65 11.97 25.42
C SER A 122 7.19 12.97 24.40
N PHE A 123 6.65 12.92 23.20
CA PHE A 123 6.97 13.82 22.08
C PHE A 123 5.70 14.56 21.67
N GLY A 124 5.79 15.88 21.53
CA GLY A 124 4.80 16.64 20.78
C GLY A 124 4.94 16.33 19.29
N ILE A 125 3.86 16.50 18.52
CA ILE A 125 3.93 16.34 17.06
C ILE A 125 4.96 17.29 16.44
N GLU A 126 5.16 18.48 17.02
CA GLU A 126 6.15 19.46 16.61
C GLU A 126 7.60 18.96 16.79
N ASP A 127 7.86 18.14 17.82
CA ASP A 127 9.18 17.52 18.03
C ASP A 127 9.48 16.50 16.93
N LEU A 128 8.46 15.74 16.54
CA LEU A 128 8.59 14.71 15.50
C LEU A 128 8.81 15.32 14.12
N LEU A 129 8.11 16.42 13.80
CA LEU A 129 8.23 17.11 12.52
C LEU A 129 9.58 17.85 12.34
N GLN A 130 10.39 17.97 13.39
CA GLN A 130 11.74 18.54 13.34
C GLN A 130 12.84 17.50 13.11
N LEU A 131 12.52 16.21 13.19
CA LEU A 131 13.50 15.16 12.90
C LEU A 131 13.91 15.19 11.42
N PRO A 132 15.12 14.71 11.08
CA PRO A 132 15.49 14.50 9.69
C PRO A 132 14.53 13.52 9.04
N VAL A 133 13.83 13.98 7.99
CA VAL A 133 12.83 13.17 7.27
C VAL A 133 13.36 12.71 5.91
N GLU A 134 12.95 11.51 5.52
CA GLU A 134 13.25 10.92 4.23
C GLU A 134 11.96 10.62 3.47
N GLU A 135 12.01 10.76 2.13
CA GLU A 135 11.01 10.19 1.24
C GLU A 135 11.37 8.73 0.93
N ARG A 136 10.43 7.82 1.17
CA ARG A 136 10.56 6.39 0.87
C ARG A 136 9.38 5.93 0.05
N VAL A 137 9.63 5.55 -1.20
CA VAL A 137 8.62 4.93 -2.06
C VAL A 137 8.50 3.46 -1.70
N TYR A 138 7.39 3.06 -1.07
CA TYR A 138 7.16 1.69 -0.61
C TYR A 138 5.83 1.12 -1.08
N ARG A 139 5.79 -0.21 -1.15
CA ARG A 139 4.58 -0.99 -1.39
C ARG A 139 3.83 -1.15 -0.06
N LEU A 140 2.63 -0.59 0.02
CA LEU A 140 1.66 -0.94 1.05
C LEU A 140 0.83 -2.12 0.54
N ARG A 141 0.81 -3.22 1.30
CA ARG A 141 0.00 -4.41 1.02
C ARG A 141 -0.99 -4.59 2.17
N CYS A 142 -2.28 -4.36 1.89
CA CYS A 142 -3.34 -4.68 2.84
C CYS A 142 -3.46 -6.20 2.99
N VAL A 143 -4.12 -6.72 4.03
CA VAL A 143 -4.42 -8.16 4.08
C VAL A 143 -5.51 -8.56 3.08
N GLU A 144 -6.40 -7.63 2.74
CA GLU A 144 -7.61 -7.81 1.90
C GLU A 144 -7.31 -7.88 0.37
N ALA A 145 -6.19 -8.48 -0.03
CA ALA A 145 -5.83 -8.69 -1.45
C ALA A 145 -5.61 -7.45 -2.34
N TRP A 146 -5.54 -6.22 -1.80
CA TRP A 146 -5.14 -5.01 -2.55
C TRP A 146 -3.79 -4.42 -2.06
N SER A 147 -3.21 -3.54 -2.89
CA SER A 147 -1.93 -2.87 -2.61
C SER A 147 -1.84 -1.50 -3.28
N MET A 148 -0.91 -0.66 -2.80
CA MET A 148 -0.54 0.62 -3.38
C MET A 148 0.98 0.82 -3.31
N VAL A 149 1.53 1.64 -4.20
CA VAL A 149 2.90 2.17 -4.13
C VAL A 149 2.81 3.63 -3.71
N ILE A 150 3.34 3.96 -2.54
CA ILE A 150 3.13 5.25 -1.87
C ILE A 150 4.50 5.89 -1.53
N PRO A 151 4.72 7.15 -1.92
CA PRO A 151 5.89 7.93 -1.49
C PRO A 151 5.67 8.48 -0.08
N TRP A 152 6.02 7.70 0.94
CA TRP A 152 5.90 8.10 2.35
C TRP A 152 6.97 9.12 2.73
N ILE A 153 6.66 10.01 3.66
CA ILE A 153 7.62 10.95 4.27
C ILE A 153 7.58 10.75 5.78
N GLY A 154 8.75 10.57 6.39
CA GLY A 154 8.91 10.45 7.84
C GLY A 154 10.33 10.07 8.24
#